data_AF-A0A841ESL6-F1
#
_entry.id   AF-A0A841ESL6-F1
#
_cell.length_a   1.000
_cell.length_b   1.000
_cell.length_c   1.000
_cell.angle_alpha   90.00
_cell.angle_beta   90.00
_cell.angle_gamma   90.00
#
_symmetry.space_group_name_H-M   'P 1'
#
loop_
_entity.id
_entity.type
_entity.pdbx_description
1 polymer ?
#
loop_
_entity_poly.entity_id
_entity_poly.type
_entity_poly.pdbx_seq_one_letter_code
_entity_poly.pdbx_strand_id
1 'polypeptide(L)'
;MTGKTRNIHFHEGSYITFKSFSTKKKQHLKIIELTDSSFLYFPYENQHSIFDLQEVKFKDIKKIYAGGKKEVLGMKGVSALGGAGVFLIAFDVLNQISKPSVKINSTIAIISASLIGVSYIINTLQHPVYRINNKHSLKLYHIENPKLHP
;
A
#
# COMPACT_ATOMS: atom_id res chain seq x y z
N MET A 1 21.51 -12.35 2.61
CA MET A 1 20.93 -11.10 3.15
C MET A 1 19.49 -11.37 3.57
N THR A 2 19.24 -11.55 4.87
CA THR A 2 17.91 -11.86 5.42
C THR A 2 17.14 -10.58 5.71
N GLY A 3 16.26 -10.18 4.78
CA GLY A 3 15.33 -9.08 4.99
C GLY A 3 14.30 -9.45 6.04
N LYS A 4 14.55 -9.06 7.30
CA LYS A 4 13.52 -9.12 8.35
C LYS A 4 12.44 -8.09 7.99
N THR A 5 11.34 -8.56 7.42
CA THR A 5 10.07 -7.82 7.37
C THR A 5 9.76 -7.37 8.79
N ARG A 6 9.82 -6.07 9.07
CA ARG A 6 9.45 -5.55 10.40
C ARG A 6 7.98 -5.85 10.60
N ASN A 7 7.68 -6.79 11.50
CA ASN A 7 6.33 -6.95 12.03
C ASN A 7 5.98 -5.66 12.78
N ILE A 8 5.23 -4.78 12.11
CA ILE A 8 4.67 -3.58 12.72
C ILE A 8 3.48 -4.05 13.55
N HIS A 9 3.58 -4.00 14.86
CA HIS A 9 2.47 -4.32 15.76
C HIS A 9 1.82 -3.00 16.19
N PHE A 10 0.49 -2.95 16.13
CA PHE A 10 -0.25 -1.87 16.79
C PHE A 10 -0.58 -2.31 18.20
N HIS A 11 -0.30 -1.43 19.16
CA HIS A 11 -0.63 -1.64 20.56
C HIS A 11 -1.52 -0.50 21.04
N GLU A 12 -2.29 -0.77 22.09
CA GLU A 12 -2.97 0.26 22.85
C GLU A 12 -1.97 1.34 23.28
N GLY A 13 -2.38 2.59 23.20
CA GLY A 13 -1.53 3.77 23.40
C GLY A 13 -0.74 4.22 22.17
N SER A 14 -0.66 3.43 21.09
CA SER A 14 0.07 3.82 19.87
C SER A 14 -0.71 4.81 19.02
N TYR A 15 0.01 5.73 18.38
CA TYR A 15 -0.57 6.62 17.37
C TYR A 15 -0.58 5.96 15.99
N ILE A 16 -1.70 6.07 15.29
CA ILE A 16 -1.84 5.60 13.91
C ILE A 16 -2.35 6.71 13.00
N THR A 17 -1.88 6.68 11.77
CA THR A 17 -2.43 7.50 10.69
C THR A 17 -3.12 6.58 9.71
N PHE A 18 -4.37 6.86 9.36
CA PHE A 18 -5.11 6.03 8.41
C PHE A 18 -6.00 6.88 7.50
N LYS A 19 -6.58 6.23 6.49
CA LYS A 19 -7.57 6.81 5.59
C LYS A 19 -8.74 5.84 5.47
N SER A 20 -9.95 6.30 5.72
CA SER A 20 -11.16 5.46 5.58
C SER A 20 -11.68 5.46 4.14
N PHE A 21 -12.66 4.60 3.85
CA PHE A 21 -13.41 4.65 2.59
C PHE A 21 -14.34 5.86 2.53
N SER A 22 -14.93 6.25 3.66
CA SER A 22 -15.85 7.39 3.77
C SER A 22 -15.13 8.74 3.65
N THR A 23 -13.95 8.86 4.25
CA THR A 23 -13.20 10.12 4.28
C THR A 23 -11.98 10.06 3.36
N LYS A 24 -11.87 11.04 2.47
CA LYS A 24 -10.69 11.14 1.59
C LYS A 24 -9.46 11.70 2.31
N LYS A 25 -9.62 12.25 3.52
CA LYS A 25 -8.55 12.86 4.32
C LYS A 25 -7.83 11.80 5.15
N LYS A 26 -6.58 12.09 5.53
CA LYS A 26 -5.84 11.28 6.50
C LYS A 26 -6.31 11.67 7.90
N GLN A 27 -6.53 10.69 8.75
CA GLN A 27 -6.89 10.87 10.16
C GLN A 27 -5.74 10.36 11.01
N HIS A 28 -5.39 11.11 12.05
CA HIS A 28 -4.39 10.75 13.04
C HIS A 28 -5.10 10.56 14.37
N LEU A 29 -4.92 9.39 14.99
CA LEU A 29 -5.54 9.06 16.27
C LEU A 29 -4.60 8.26 17.15
N LYS A 30 -4.88 8.29 18.45
CA LYS A 30 -4.27 7.39 19.43
C LYS A 30 -5.21 6.21 19.67
N ILE A 31 -4.69 5.00 19.54
CA ILE A 31 -5.43 3.78 19.89
C ILE A 31 -5.58 3.77 21.40
N ILE A 32 -6.82 3.74 21.89
CA ILE A 32 -7.11 3.58 23.31
C ILE A 32 -7.28 2.09 23.61
N GLU A 33 -8.12 1.43 22.82
CA GLU A 33 -8.38 0.00 22.95
C GLU A 33 -8.36 -0.65 21.55
N LEU A 34 -7.87 -1.89 21.50
CA LEU A 34 -7.82 -2.67 20.28
C LEU A 34 -8.78 -3.86 20.39
N THR A 35 -9.81 -3.89 19.54
CA THR A 35 -10.69 -5.06 19.45
C THR A 35 -10.27 -5.98 18.30
N ASP A 36 -10.95 -7.13 18.20
CA ASP A 36 -10.79 -8.05 17.08
C ASP A 36 -11.08 -7.43 15.71
N SER A 37 -11.88 -6.36 15.62
CA SER A 37 -12.35 -5.81 14.34
C SER A 37 -12.31 -4.28 14.22
N SER A 38 -11.86 -3.58 15.25
CA SER A 38 -11.86 -2.12 15.29
C SER A 38 -10.77 -1.52 16.19
N PHE A 39 -10.45 -0.26 15.91
CA PHE A 39 -9.72 0.59 16.85
C PHE A 39 -10.71 1.49 17.57
N LEU A 40 -10.55 1.61 18.87
CA LEU A 40 -11.27 2.53 19.73
C LEU A 40 -10.38 3.73 20.02
N TYR A 41 -10.92 4.95 19.86
CA TYR A 41 -10.15 6.19 19.98
C TYR A 41 -10.98 7.35 20.51
N PHE A 42 -10.33 8.36 21.08
CA PHE A 42 -10.96 9.63 21.41
C PHE A 42 -10.88 10.59 20.21
N PRO A 43 -11.99 11.21 19.79
CA PRO A 43 -12.00 12.13 18.65
C PRO A 43 -11.24 13.44 18.92
N TYR A 44 -11.09 13.82 20.20
CA TYR A 44 -10.38 15.02 20.63
C TYR A 44 -9.40 14.69 21.76
N GLU A 45 -8.21 15.28 21.75
CA GLU A 45 -7.12 14.96 22.70
C GLU A 45 -7.47 15.25 24.17
N ASN A 46 -8.39 16.20 24.42
CA ASN A 46 -8.76 16.64 25.76
C ASN A 46 -9.95 15.86 26.36
N GLN A 47 -10.47 14.85 25.66
CA GLN A 47 -11.58 14.03 26.15
C GLN A 47 -11.04 12.70 26.69
N HIS A 48 -11.39 12.41 27.94
CA HIS A 48 -10.98 11.18 28.65
C HIS A 48 -12.17 10.43 29.25
N SER A 49 -13.40 10.80 28.88
CA SER A 49 -14.60 10.13 29.32
C SER A 49 -14.90 8.92 28.43
N ILE A 50 -15.21 7.77 29.03
CA ILE A 50 -15.55 6.53 28.31
C ILE A 50 -16.73 6.74 27.35
N PHE A 51 -17.61 7.70 27.63
CA PHE A 51 -18.78 8.02 26.82
C PHE A 51 -18.45 8.72 25.49
N ASP A 52 -17.23 9.26 25.33
CA ASP A 52 -16.80 9.97 24.11
C ASP A 52 -15.98 9.08 23.16
N LEU A 53 -15.86 7.78 23.47
CA LEU A 53 -15.11 6.84 22.64
C LEU A 53 -15.79 6.62 21.29
N GLN A 54 -15.00 6.78 20.23
CA GLN A 54 -15.39 6.45 18.87
C GLN A 54 -14.71 5.17 18.40
N GLU A 55 -15.42 4.42 17.56
CA GLU A 55 -14.96 3.18 16.97
C GLU A 55 -14.67 3.38 15.47
N VAL A 56 -13.51 2.94 15.01
CA VAL A 56 -13.21 2.76 13.59
C VAL A 56 -13.01 1.29 13.26
N LYS A 57 -13.92 0.73 12.46
CA LYS A 57 -13.86 -0.68 12.05
C LYS A 57 -12.80 -0.88 10.97
N PHE A 58 -12.06 -1.98 11.05
CA PHE A 58 -10.99 -2.30 10.10
C PHE A 58 -11.49 -2.39 8.66
N LYS A 59 -12.73 -2.86 8.46
CA LYS A 59 -13.38 -2.91 7.14
C LYS A 59 -13.53 -1.53 6.49
N ASP A 60 -13.64 -0.48 7.30
CA ASP A 60 -13.85 0.89 6.83
C ASP A 60 -12.51 1.59 6.57
N ILE A 61 -11.38 0.95 6.93
CA ILE A 61 -10.03 1.45 6.71
C ILE A 61 -9.54 1.06 5.32
N LYS A 62 -9.32 2.07 4.48
CA LYS A 62 -8.78 1.89 3.14
C LYS A 62 -7.25 1.73 3.15
N LYS A 63 -6.55 2.51 3.98
CA LYS A 63 -5.08 2.53 4.08
C LYS A 63 -4.64 2.84 5.49
N ILE A 64 -3.68 2.09 6.02
CA ILE A 64 -2.95 2.46 7.25
C ILE A 64 -1.56 2.91 6.86
N TYR A 65 -1.09 3.95 7.53
CA TYR A 65 0.24 4.48 7.34
C TYR A 65 1.11 4.27 8.56
N ALA A 66 2.12 3.41 8.40
CA ALA A 66 3.12 3.15 9.43
C ALA A 66 4.38 3.99 9.15
N GLY A 67 4.84 4.72 10.17
CA GLY A 67 6.12 5.43 10.12
C GLY A 67 7.25 4.44 9.87
N GLY A 68 8.02 4.67 8.81
CA GLY A 68 9.12 3.81 8.40
C GLY A 68 9.90 4.42 7.24
N LYS A 69 11.19 4.08 7.13
CA LYS A 69 12.00 4.46 5.96
C LYS A 69 11.41 3.75 4.75
N LYS A 70 10.98 4.52 3.75
CA LYS A 70 10.56 4.03 2.43
C LYS A 70 11.73 3.27 1.83
N GLU A 71 11.57 1.98 1.55
CA GLU A 71 12.55 1.28 0.72
C GLU A 71 12.58 1.94 -0.66
N VAL A 72 13.76 2.37 -1.08
CA VAL A 72 14.01 3.34 -2.16
C VAL A 72 13.85 2.71 -3.56
N LEU A 73 13.28 1.51 -3.67
CA LEU A 73 12.77 1.03 -4.96
C LEU A 73 11.56 1.91 -5.32
N GLY A 74 11.84 3.08 -5.89
CA GLY A 74 10.85 4.13 -6.09
C GLY A 74 9.64 3.58 -6.83
N MET A 75 8.45 3.72 -6.26
CA MET A 75 7.18 3.32 -6.87
C MET A 75 7.07 3.77 -8.34
N LYS A 76 7.70 4.90 -8.70
CA LYS A 76 7.79 5.42 -10.07
C LYS A 76 8.58 4.50 -11.02
N GLY A 77 9.66 3.89 -10.57
CA GLY A 77 10.47 2.97 -11.37
C GLY A 77 9.77 1.63 -11.59
N VAL A 78 9.05 1.12 -10.58
CA VAL A 78 8.31 -0.14 -10.67
C VAL A 78 7.14 -0.01 -11.64
N SER A 79 6.33 1.05 -11.50
CA SER A 79 5.22 1.29 -12.45
C SER A 79 5.71 1.64 -13.86
N ALA A 80 6.85 2.32 -14.00
CA ALA A 80 7.47 2.57 -15.30
C ALA A 80 7.95 1.27 -15.97
N LEU A 81 8.48 0.30 -15.21
CA LEU A 81 8.88 -1.01 -15.75
C LEU A 81 7.67 -1.79 -16.28
N GLY A 82 6.58 -1.85 -15.51
CA GLY A 82 5.33 -2.48 -15.97
C GLY A 82 4.75 -1.78 -17.22
N GLY A 83 4.79 -0.44 -17.24
CA GLY A 83 4.37 0.36 -18.39
C GLY A 83 5.23 0.11 -19.63
N ALA A 84 6.56 0.01 -19.48
CA ALA A 84 7.47 -0.28 -20.58
C ALA A 84 7.18 -1.64 -21.23
N GLY A 85 6.85 -2.66 -20.43
CA GLY A 85 6.44 -3.97 -20.95
C GLY A 85 5.18 -3.90 -21.83
N VAL A 86 4.15 -3.15 -21.40
CA VAL A 86 2.92 -2.93 -22.18
C VAL A 86 3.22 -2.12 -23.45
N PHE A 87 4.04 -1.07 -23.35
CA PHE A 87 4.41 -0.25 -24.50
C PHE A 87 5.16 -1.02 -25.57
N LEU A 88 6.05 -1.94 -25.21
CA LEU A 88 6.78 -2.77 -26.16
C LEU A 88 5.84 -3.68 -26.98
N ILE A 89 4.84 -4.29 -26.35
CA ILE A 89 3.81 -5.07 -27.06
C ILE A 89 2.97 -4.16 -27.94
N ALA A 90 2.52 -3.01 -27.42
CA ALA A 90 1.73 -2.06 -28.20
C ALA A 90 2.49 -1.56 -29.43
N PHE A 91 3.79 -1.27 -29.30
CA PHE A 91 4.64 -0.84 -30.41
C PHE A 91 4.82 -1.94 -31.46
N ASP A 92 4.99 -3.19 -31.04
CA ASP A 92 5.09 -4.34 -31.95
C ASP A 92 3.78 -4.56 -32.74
N VAL A 93 2.63 -4.36 -32.11
CA VAL A 93 1.31 -4.42 -32.78
C VAL A 93 1.12 -3.22 -33.73
N LEU A 94 1.45 -2.00 -33.28
CA LEU A 94 1.29 -0.78 -34.09
C LEU A 94 2.19 -0.79 -35.34
N ASN A 95 3.40 -1.35 -35.25
CA ASN A 95 4.29 -1.52 -36.40
C ASN A 95 3.77 -2.53 -37.44
N GLN A 96 2.72 -3.29 -37.10
CA GLN A 96 2.12 -4.29 -37.97
C GLN A 96 0.68 -3.92 -38.36
N ILE A 97 0.23 -2.69 -38.07
CA ILE A 97 -1.16 -2.28 -38.26
C ILE A 97 -1.61 -2.28 -39.73
N SER A 98 -0.65 -2.19 -40.67
CA SER A 98 -0.88 -2.26 -42.11
C SER A 98 -0.83 -3.69 -42.66
N LYS A 99 -0.55 -4.70 -41.83
CA LYS A 99 -0.47 -6.10 -42.23
C LYS A 99 -1.81 -6.82 -41.98
N PRO A 100 -2.22 -7.75 -42.86
CA PRO A 100 -3.48 -8.49 -42.71
C PRO A 100 -3.51 -9.44 -41.51
N SER A 101 -2.35 -9.79 -40.94
CA SER A 101 -2.26 -10.51 -39.66
C SER A 101 -1.13 -9.95 -38.80
N VAL A 102 -1.42 -9.67 -37.54
CA VAL A 102 -0.40 -9.28 -36.55
C VAL A 102 0.31 -10.53 -36.05
N LYS A 103 1.63 -10.59 -36.19
CA LYS A 103 2.47 -11.65 -35.61
C LYS A 103 3.28 -11.05 -34.48
N ILE A 104 2.91 -11.36 -33.24
CA ILE A 104 3.65 -10.87 -32.07
C ILE A 104 5.04 -11.54 -32.06
N ASN A 105 6.09 -10.72 -31.99
CA ASN A 105 7.45 -11.23 -31.86
C ASN A 105 7.60 -11.91 -30.49
N SER A 106 7.94 -13.20 -30.50
CA SER A 106 8.10 -14.01 -29.29
C SER A 106 9.14 -13.43 -28.32
N THR A 107 10.20 -12.80 -28.84
CA THR A 107 11.24 -12.15 -28.04
C THR A 107 10.68 -10.93 -27.31
N ILE A 108 9.90 -10.10 -28.01
CA ILE A 108 9.26 -8.91 -27.42
C ILE A 108 8.23 -9.34 -26.39
N ALA A 109 7.41 -10.36 -26.69
CA ALA A 109 6.43 -10.90 -25.76
C ALA A 109 7.07 -11.40 -24.45
N ILE A 110 8.19 -12.12 -24.53
CA ILE A 110 8.92 -12.63 -23.35
C ILE A 110 9.49 -11.48 -22.51
N ILE A 111 10.12 -10.49 -23.14
CA ILE A 111 10.68 -9.33 -22.44
C ILE A 111 9.57 -8.54 -21.75
N SER A 112 8.46 -8.30 -22.45
CA SER A 112 7.31 -7.59 -21.90
C SER A 112 6.64 -8.33 -20.75
N ALA A 113 6.43 -9.65 -20.89
CA ALA A 113 5.88 -10.47 -19.81
C ALA A 113 6.79 -10.45 -18.57
N SER A 114 8.10 -10.49 -18.77
CA SER A 114 9.09 -10.43 -17.68
C SER A 114 9.04 -9.08 -16.97
N LEU A 115 8.99 -7.97 -17.70
CA LEU A 115 8.89 -6.62 -17.12
C LEU A 115 7.59 -6.42 -16.33
N ILE A 116 6.46 -6.87 -16.87
CA ILE A 116 5.16 -6.82 -16.19
C ILE A 116 5.18 -7.70 -14.92
N GLY A 117 5.71 -8.91 -15.02
CA GLY A 117 5.82 -9.84 -13.89
C GLY A 117 6.70 -9.30 -12.76
N VAL A 118 7.88 -8.78 -13.09
CA VAL A 118 8.79 -8.16 -12.11
C VAL A 118 8.15 -6.94 -11.46
N SER A 119 7.47 -6.09 -12.24
CA SER A 119 6.71 -4.95 -11.70
C SER A 119 5.64 -5.39 -10.70
N TYR A 120 4.90 -6.45 -11.01
CA TYR A 120 3.86 -6.99 -10.13
C TYR A 120 4.45 -7.54 -8.82
N ILE A 121 5.52 -8.33 -8.90
CA ILE A 121 6.20 -8.91 -7.74
C ILE A 121 6.75 -7.81 -6.84
N ILE A 122 7.46 -6.83 -7.39
CA ILE A 122 8.02 -5.72 -6.60
C ILE A 122 6.90 -4.92 -5.94
N ASN A 123 5.82 -4.60 -6.66
CA ASN A 123 4.68 -3.87 -6.08
C ASN A 123 4.01 -4.64 -4.92
N THR A 124 3.99 -5.97 -5.01
CA THR A 124 3.45 -6.84 -3.95
C THR A 124 4.36 -6.87 -2.72
N LEU A 125 5.68 -6.92 -2.93
CA LEU A 125 6.68 -6.90 -1.85
C LEU A 125 6.75 -5.54 -1.13
N GLN A 126 6.53 -4.44 -1.85
CA GLN A 126 6.57 -3.07 -1.30
C GLN A 126 5.39 -2.71 -0.40
N HIS A 127 4.28 -3.43 -0.53
CA HIS A 127 3.08 -3.23 0.27
C HIS A 127 2.85 -4.42 1.19
N PRO A 128 3.64 -4.56 2.28
CA PRO A 128 3.47 -5.64 3.21
C PRO A 128 2.02 -5.64 3.74
N VAL A 129 1.40 -6.80 3.67
CA VAL A 129 0.07 -7.02 4.22
C VAL A 129 0.25 -7.25 5.71
N TYR A 130 -0.35 -6.37 6.51
CA TYR A 130 -0.40 -6.52 7.94
C TYR A 130 -1.62 -7.33 8.34
N ARG A 131 -1.47 -8.25 9.29
CA ARG A 131 -2.58 -9.02 9.86
C ARG A 131 -2.83 -8.59 11.30
N ILE A 132 -4.01 -8.04 11.58
CA ILE A 132 -4.48 -7.85 12.96
C ILE A 132 -5.07 -9.17 13.45
N ASN A 133 -4.54 -9.65 14.57
CA ASN A 133 -4.98 -10.86 15.27
C ASN A 133 -5.16 -12.10 14.36
N ASN A 134 -4.30 -12.24 13.34
CA ASN A 134 -4.37 -13.27 12.28
C ASN A 134 -5.68 -13.36 11.47
N LYS A 135 -6.70 -12.55 11.76
CA LYS A 135 -8.02 -12.57 11.09
C LYS A 135 -8.18 -11.49 10.03
N HIS A 136 -7.59 -10.30 10.22
CA HIS A 136 -7.84 -9.15 9.34
C HIS A 136 -6.59 -8.65 8.63
N SER A 137 -6.58 -8.70 7.30
CA SER A 137 -5.49 -8.19 6.47
C SER A 137 -5.69 -6.71 6.10
N LEU A 138 -4.77 -5.84 6.54
CA LEU A 138 -4.73 -4.43 6.18
C LEU A 138 -3.45 -4.12 5.38
N LYS A 139 -3.60 -3.40 4.28
CA LYS A 139 -2.45 -2.96 3.46
C LYS A 139 -1.76 -1.78 4.13
N LEU A 140 -0.47 -1.94 4.42
CA LEU A 140 0.38 -0.86 4.93
C LEU A 140 0.92 0.00 3.79
N TYR A 141 0.90 1.31 4.00
CA TYR A 141 1.49 2.29 3.10
C TYR A 141 2.48 3.15 3.87
N HIS A 142 3.70 3.31 3.39
CA HIS A 142 4.66 4.19 4.05
C HIS A 142 4.37 5.65 3.73
N ILE A 143 4.35 6.52 4.75
CA ILE A 143 4.36 7.98 4.59
C ILE A 143 5.81 8.43 4.47
N GLU A 144 6.14 9.20 3.43
CA GLU A 144 7.31 10.09 3.46
C GLU A 144 7.10 11.06 4.62
N ASN A 145 7.91 10.92 5.68
CA ASN A 145 7.90 11.80 6.84
C ASN A 145 8.08 13.25 6.35
N PRO A 146 7.03 14.11 6.30
CA PRO A 146 7.22 15.50 5.99
C PRO A 146 7.39 16.17 7.35
N LYS A 147 8.65 16.26 7.81
CA LYS A 147 9.07 17.03 8.99
C LYS A 147 8.65 16.44 10.34
N LEU A 148 9.51 15.55 10.87
CA LEU A 148 9.93 15.67 12.26
C LEU A 148 11.05 16.72 12.26
N HIS A 149 10.69 18.00 12.29
CA HIS A 149 11.60 19.02 12.79
C HIS A 149 11.26 19.24 14.26
N PRO A 150 12.27 19.28 15.15
CA PRO A 150 12.08 19.62 16.56
C PRO A 150 11.50 21.03 16.73
#